data_AF-A0A1V1I1M9-F1
#
_entry.id   AF-A0A1V1I1M9-F1
#
_cell.length_a   1.000
_cell.length_b   1.000
_cell.length_c   1.000
_cell.angle_alpha   90.00
_cell.angle_beta   90.00
_cell.angle_gamma   90.00
#
_symmetry.space_group_name_H-M   'P 1'
#
loop_
_entity.id
_entity.type
_entity.pdbx_description
1 polymer ?
#
loop_
_entity_poly.entity_id
_entity_poly.type
_entity_poly.pdbx_seq_one_letter_code
_entity_poly.pdbx_strand_id
1 'polypeptide(L)'
;MNKKLNNFKKRFITLSLTAVLSLSSLGLVFADGARVVTLGSNLTQAQKDTMLKYFGVNKDEVVILEVNNQEERKYLQGVASEAQLGKKTYSCAYVEPTKSGSGINVKTANITWATPAMVATTLSTAGLTDADVVIAANFPVSGTGALTGIMKAFEDATGKPLEEDKKELASEELITTGDLGDDIGQDKATGIVNDVKTEIIKNNTKDTVQIAETINNVVNNYNVTLTDEQMVKLEGLMEKISKQDYDYSEMKNALESVSNVVNENLSAIGENVNTGLFDGIKNFFTGIGDWFKGLFSGESDGSSILDNTNDSLLGENAQIDATDKSTINLPSSEQVEGFFAKIWHWFTGLFNNDSNNTEQTEITPNEENNTTEETINSIDENSSTEETPQDSADTPASNEGDSLLDVQTQDQGSFETQEQQSN
;
A
#
# COMPACT_ATOMS: atom_id res chain seq x y z
N MET A 1 67.80 -37.56 3.32
CA MET A 1 66.33 -37.32 3.43
C MET A 1 65.56 -37.37 2.10
N ASN A 2 66.14 -36.98 0.96
CA ASN A 2 65.43 -36.32 -0.15
C ASN A 2 64.25 -37.09 -0.79
N LYS A 3 64.26 -38.44 -0.83
CA LYS A 3 63.14 -39.23 -1.39
C LYS A 3 61.82 -39.08 -0.61
N LYS A 4 61.83 -38.99 0.73
CA LYS A 4 60.59 -38.78 1.51
C LYS A 4 59.98 -37.41 1.24
N LEU A 5 60.81 -36.36 1.14
CA LEU A 5 60.35 -34.98 0.95
C LEU A 5 59.66 -34.79 -0.41
N ASN A 6 60.21 -35.37 -1.49
CA ASN A 6 59.59 -35.29 -2.82
C ASN A 6 58.24 -36.02 -2.89
N ASN A 7 58.09 -37.17 -2.20
CA ASN A 7 56.80 -37.86 -2.14
C ASN A 7 55.76 -37.08 -1.30
N PHE A 8 56.18 -36.39 -0.24
CA PHE A 8 55.31 -35.48 0.51
C PHE A 8 54.85 -34.28 -0.34
N LYS A 9 55.77 -33.61 -1.03
CA LYS A 9 55.44 -32.49 -1.94
C LYS A 9 54.45 -32.92 -3.04
N LYS A 10 54.66 -34.08 -3.67
CA LYS A 10 53.71 -34.61 -4.67
C LYS A 10 52.32 -34.86 -4.10
N ARG A 11 52.21 -35.47 -2.90
CA ARG A 11 50.91 -35.69 -2.23
C ARG A 11 50.20 -34.38 -1.88
N PHE A 12 50.93 -33.37 -1.42
CA PHE A 12 50.37 -32.04 -1.13
C PHE A 12 49.82 -31.34 -2.39
N ILE A 13 50.55 -31.44 -3.52
CA ILE A 13 50.10 -30.88 -4.81
C ILE A 13 48.83 -31.58 -5.30
N THR A 14 48.77 -32.92 -5.22
CA THR A 14 47.55 -33.67 -5.57
C THR A 14 46.36 -33.29 -4.69
N LEU A 15 46.56 -33.22 -3.36
CA LEU A 15 45.47 -32.87 -2.43
C LEU A 15 44.95 -31.45 -2.66
N SER A 16 45.84 -30.49 -2.92
CA SER A 16 45.48 -29.11 -3.26
C SER A 16 44.66 -29.03 -4.55
N LEU A 17 45.08 -29.73 -5.61
CA LEU A 17 44.36 -29.73 -6.88
C LEU A 17 42.96 -30.36 -6.78
N THR A 18 42.80 -31.42 -5.99
CA THR A 18 41.47 -32.00 -5.72
C THR A 18 40.60 -31.06 -4.89
N ALA A 19 41.16 -30.35 -3.90
CA ALA A 19 40.42 -29.38 -3.10
C ALA A 19 39.84 -28.24 -3.97
N VAL A 20 40.66 -27.67 -4.86
CA VAL A 20 40.21 -26.61 -5.80
C VAL A 20 39.06 -27.11 -6.69
N LEU A 21 39.16 -28.34 -7.21
CA LEU A 21 38.10 -28.94 -8.04
C LEU A 21 36.81 -29.29 -7.27
N SER A 22 36.87 -29.40 -5.94
CA SER A 22 35.67 -29.57 -5.09
C SER A 22 35.05 -28.26 -4.59
N LEU A 23 35.73 -27.12 -4.75
CA LEU A 23 35.12 -25.81 -4.50
C LEU A 23 34.40 -25.27 -5.75
N SER A 24 34.79 -25.67 -6.96
CA SER A 24 34.08 -25.32 -8.19
C SER A 24 32.67 -25.93 -8.32
N SER A 25 32.29 -26.87 -7.45
CA SER A 25 30.91 -27.36 -7.32
C SER A 25 30.06 -26.55 -6.33
N LEU A 26 30.63 -25.57 -5.63
CA LEU A 26 29.88 -24.53 -4.92
C LEU A 26 29.64 -23.32 -5.83
N GLY A 27 29.09 -23.57 -7.02
CA GLY A 27 28.38 -22.53 -7.73
C GLY A 27 27.13 -22.18 -6.91
N LEU A 28 26.98 -20.89 -6.57
CA LEU A 28 25.66 -20.39 -6.20
C LEU A 28 24.79 -20.52 -7.46
N VAL A 29 23.97 -21.57 -7.49
CA VAL A 29 22.90 -21.70 -8.48
C VAL A 29 21.85 -20.66 -8.09
N PHE A 30 22.03 -19.46 -8.61
CA PHE A 30 20.89 -18.61 -8.91
C PHE A 30 20.03 -19.41 -9.89
N ALA A 31 18.87 -19.87 -9.41
CA ALA A 31 17.83 -20.38 -10.29
C ALA A 31 17.34 -19.25 -11.21
N ASP A 32 16.58 -19.59 -12.25
CA ASP A 32 15.64 -18.63 -12.81
C ASP A 32 14.77 -18.05 -11.68
N GLY A 33 14.45 -16.75 -11.78
CA GLY A 33 14.04 -15.88 -10.68
C GLY A 33 13.24 -16.57 -9.59
N ALA A 34 13.79 -16.65 -8.37
CA ALA A 34 13.22 -17.47 -7.32
C ALA A 34 11.81 -16.98 -6.95
N ARG A 35 10.81 -17.81 -7.26
CA ARG A 35 9.39 -17.56 -7.08
C ARG A 35 9.00 -17.82 -5.63
N VAL A 36 8.50 -16.79 -4.93
CA VAL A 36 8.19 -16.87 -3.50
C VAL A 36 6.76 -16.41 -3.22
N VAL A 37 6.00 -17.26 -2.54
CA VAL A 37 4.64 -16.99 -2.07
C VAL A 37 4.64 -16.79 -0.55
N THR A 38 4.08 -15.68 -0.10
CA THR A 38 3.71 -15.47 1.30
C THR A 38 2.22 -15.71 1.52
N LEU A 39 1.87 -16.51 2.52
CA LEU A 39 0.50 -16.80 2.92
C LEU A 39 0.16 -16.16 4.26
N GLY A 40 -1.02 -15.55 4.36
CA GLY A 40 -1.55 -15.06 5.63
C GLY A 40 -1.69 -16.18 6.66
N SER A 41 -1.04 -16.05 7.80
CA SER A 41 -1.01 -17.06 8.87
C SER A 41 -2.39 -17.42 9.45
N ASN A 42 -3.39 -16.54 9.30
CA ASN A 42 -4.75 -16.81 9.78
C ASN A 42 -5.66 -17.52 8.74
N LEU A 43 -5.12 -17.85 7.57
CA LEU A 43 -5.82 -18.67 6.57
C LEU A 43 -5.92 -20.12 7.01
N THR A 44 -7.12 -20.71 6.86
CA THR A 44 -7.31 -22.16 6.99
C THR A 44 -6.57 -22.91 5.87
N GLN A 45 -6.31 -24.21 6.05
CA GLN A 45 -5.61 -25.00 5.02
C GLN A 45 -6.33 -24.96 3.66
N ALA A 46 -7.67 -25.04 3.65
CA ALA A 46 -8.45 -24.94 2.42
C ALA A 46 -8.31 -23.56 1.74
N GLN A 47 -8.23 -22.48 2.52
CA GLN A 47 -7.97 -21.14 1.99
C GLN A 47 -6.56 -21.00 1.42
N LYS A 48 -5.53 -21.51 2.13
CA LYS A 48 -4.15 -21.59 1.64
C LYS A 48 -4.06 -22.36 0.31
N ASP A 49 -4.77 -23.49 0.21
CA ASP A 49 -4.85 -24.31 -1.01
C ASP A 49 -5.63 -23.63 -2.15
N THR A 50 -6.59 -22.76 -1.85
CA THR A 50 -7.25 -21.90 -2.85
C THR A 50 -6.33 -20.78 -3.33
N MET A 51 -5.57 -20.13 -2.44
CA MET A 51 -4.67 -19.03 -2.83
C MET A 51 -3.53 -19.51 -3.73
N LEU A 52 -2.95 -20.69 -3.45
CA LEU A 52 -1.93 -21.28 -4.32
C LEU A 52 -2.48 -21.62 -5.73
N LYS A 53 -3.73 -22.08 -5.83
CA LYS A 53 -4.41 -22.29 -7.12
C LYS A 53 -4.74 -20.98 -7.83
N TYR A 54 -5.10 -19.93 -7.09
CA TYR A 54 -5.30 -18.60 -7.66
C TYR A 54 -3.99 -18.05 -8.24
N PHE A 55 -2.85 -18.27 -7.58
CA PHE A 55 -1.52 -17.90 -8.10
C PHE A 55 -0.98 -18.84 -9.20
N GLY A 56 -1.69 -19.93 -9.54
CA GLY A 56 -1.28 -20.87 -10.59
C GLY A 56 -0.10 -21.79 -10.25
N VAL A 57 0.32 -21.88 -8.98
CA VAL A 57 1.59 -22.55 -8.57
C VAL A 57 1.39 -23.93 -7.94
N ASN A 58 2.30 -24.87 -8.21
CA ASN A 58 2.43 -26.08 -7.40
C ASN A 58 3.35 -25.84 -6.19
N LYS A 59 3.07 -26.54 -5.08
CA LYS A 59 3.82 -26.38 -3.80
C LYS A 59 5.29 -26.78 -3.88
N ASP A 60 5.68 -27.54 -4.90
CA ASP A 60 7.03 -28.03 -5.10
C ASP A 60 7.86 -27.13 -6.06
N GLU A 61 7.25 -26.06 -6.59
CA GLU A 61 7.85 -25.14 -7.58
C GLU A 61 8.23 -23.78 -6.99
N VAL A 62 7.71 -23.41 -5.82
CA VAL A 62 7.87 -22.09 -5.20
C VAL A 62 8.21 -22.21 -3.71
N VAL A 63 8.94 -21.24 -3.16
CA VAL A 63 9.11 -21.15 -1.71
C VAL A 63 7.81 -20.63 -1.10
N ILE A 64 7.31 -21.29 -0.05
CA ILE A 64 6.09 -20.88 0.66
C ILE A 64 6.48 -20.42 2.07
N LEU A 65 6.26 -19.13 2.34
CA LEU A 65 6.45 -18.49 3.62
C LEU A 65 5.09 -18.13 4.26
N GLU A 66 5.06 -17.94 5.57
CA GLU A 66 3.88 -17.39 6.26
C GLU A 66 4.17 -15.99 6.81
N VAL A 67 3.14 -15.14 6.88
CA VAL A 67 3.19 -13.78 7.45
C VAL A 67 2.14 -13.65 8.54
N ASN A 68 2.50 -13.05 9.67
CA ASN A 68 1.61 -12.86 10.80
C ASN A 68 1.55 -11.41 11.30
N ASN A 69 0.51 -11.08 12.07
CA ASN A 69 0.18 -9.71 12.45
C ASN A 69 1.22 -9.06 13.39
N GLN A 70 2.11 -9.84 14.02
CA GLN A 70 3.28 -9.31 14.72
C GLN A 70 4.36 -8.80 13.74
N GLU A 71 4.50 -9.42 12.56
CA GLU A 71 5.40 -8.97 11.50
C GLU A 71 4.84 -7.72 10.81
N GLU A 72 3.51 -7.64 10.60
CA GLU A 72 2.84 -6.41 10.15
C GLU A 72 3.12 -5.25 11.11
N ARG A 73 2.84 -5.48 12.40
CA ARG A 73 3.01 -4.47 13.46
C ARG A 73 4.46 -4.06 13.70
N LYS A 74 5.45 -4.82 13.21
CA LYS A 74 6.87 -4.41 13.28
C LYS A 74 7.10 -3.08 12.55
N TYR A 75 6.52 -2.92 11.35
CA TYR A 75 6.76 -1.75 10.49
C TYR A 75 5.57 -0.78 10.44
N LEU A 76 4.36 -1.28 10.68
CA LEU A 76 3.13 -0.47 10.54
C LEU A 76 2.58 0.05 11.87
N GLN A 77 3.04 -0.42 13.04
CA GLN A 77 2.52 0.08 14.33
C GLN A 77 3.02 1.50 14.62
N GLY A 78 2.09 2.44 14.78
CA GLY A 78 2.39 3.85 15.06
C GLY A 78 2.32 4.75 13.82
N VAL A 79 2.32 4.18 12.62
CA VAL A 79 1.89 4.85 11.39
C VAL A 79 0.44 4.45 11.05
N ALA A 80 0.14 3.15 10.98
CA ALA A 80 -1.18 2.63 10.69
C ALA A 80 -2.10 2.60 11.92
N SER A 81 -3.39 2.82 11.70
CA SER A 81 -4.44 2.62 12.71
C SER A 81 -4.71 1.14 13.00
N GLU A 82 -5.29 0.85 14.17
CA GLU A 82 -5.81 -0.48 14.52
C GLU A 82 -6.92 -0.98 13.57
N ALA A 83 -7.54 -0.09 12.79
CA ALA A 83 -8.52 -0.47 11.77
C ALA A 83 -7.84 -0.97 10.49
N GLN A 84 -6.79 -0.27 10.01
CA GLN A 84 -5.98 -0.69 8.86
C GLN A 84 -5.21 -1.99 9.16
N LEU A 85 -4.57 -2.08 10.33
CA LEU A 85 -3.80 -3.25 10.81
C LEU A 85 -4.65 -4.48 11.14
N GLY A 86 -5.87 -4.25 11.62
CA GLY A 86 -6.70 -5.29 12.21
C GLY A 86 -5.98 -6.11 13.29
N LYS A 87 -6.30 -7.42 13.34
CA LYS A 87 -5.77 -8.37 14.32
C LYS A 87 -5.40 -9.73 13.70
N LYS A 88 -5.39 -9.82 12.37
CA LYS A 88 -5.26 -11.07 11.61
C LYS A 88 -4.72 -10.83 10.21
N THR A 89 -3.77 -11.65 9.78
CA THR A 89 -3.17 -11.61 8.44
C THR A 89 -3.88 -12.60 7.53
N TYR A 90 -4.58 -12.09 6.52
CA TYR A 90 -5.36 -12.88 5.54
C TYR A 90 -4.92 -12.68 4.10
N SER A 91 -4.30 -11.55 3.77
CA SER A 91 -3.71 -11.29 2.46
C SER A 91 -2.48 -12.17 2.22
N CYS A 92 -2.32 -12.57 0.96
CA CYS A 92 -1.14 -13.26 0.44
C CYS A 92 -0.45 -12.37 -0.59
N ALA A 93 0.85 -12.60 -0.80
CA ALA A 93 1.56 -12.06 -1.95
C ALA A 93 2.35 -13.17 -2.67
N TYR A 94 2.49 -13.04 -3.98
CA TYR A 94 3.36 -13.85 -4.83
C TYR A 94 4.31 -12.90 -5.57
N VAL A 95 5.61 -13.16 -5.50
CA VAL A 95 6.66 -12.27 -6.01
C VAL A 95 7.62 -13.03 -6.91
N GLU A 96 7.95 -12.42 -8.04
CA GLU A 96 9.01 -12.83 -8.96
C GLU A 96 9.92 -11.61 -9.25
N PRO A 97 11.18 -11.57 -8.78
CA PRO A 97 12.13 -10.53 -9.18
C PRO A 97 12.43 -10.62 -10.67
N THR A 98 12.29 -9.52 -11.39
CA THR A 98 12.39 -9.47 -12.86
C THR A 98 13.77 -9.00 -13.33
N LYS A 99 13.93 -8.77 -14.64
CA LYS A 99 15.19 -8.31 -15.23
C LYS A 99 15.34 -6.81 -15.01
N SER A 100 16.56 -6.30 -14.81
CA SER A 100 16.76 -4.86 -14.59
C SER A 100 16.26 -4.04 -15.80
N GLY A 101 15.37 -3.08 -15.54
CA GLY A 101 14.62 -2.34 -16.57
C GLY A 101 13.21 -2.88 -16.84
N SER A 102 12.69 -3.80 -16.02
CA SER A 102 11.30 -4.28 -16.06
C SER A 102 10.35 -3.43 -15.21
N GLY A 103 10.85 -2.70 -14.21
CA GLY A 103 9.99 -1.93 -13.30
C GLY A 103 9.20 -2.80 -12.32
N ILE A 104 8.29 -2.18 -11.57
CA ILE A 104 7.44 -2.88 -10.59
C ILE A 104 6.02 -2.99 -11.14
N ASN A 105 5.57 -4.22 -11.38
CA ASN A 105 4.24 -4.52 -11.90
C ASN A 105 3.42 -5.22 -10.82
N VAL A 106 2.20 -4.75 -10.57
CA VAL A 106 1.34 -5.25 -9.48
C VAL A 106 -0.03 -5.64 -10.01
N LYS A 107 -0.51 -6.83 -9.66
CA LYS A 107 -1.92 -7.22 -9.73
C LYS A 107 -2.47 -7.42 -8.33
N THR A 108 -3.67 -6.94 -8.05
CA THR A 108 -4.38 -7.09 -6.78
C THR A 108 -5.69 -7.85 -6.97
N ALA A 109 -6.09 -8.65 -5.97
CA ALA A 109 -7.41 -9.28 -5.95
C ALA A 109 -8.00 -9.37 -4.53
N ASN A 110 -9.22 -8.88 -4.35
CA ASN A 110 -9.88 -8.66 -3.06
C ASN A 110 -9.10 -7.75 -2.09
N ILE A 111 -8.37 -6.77 -2.64
CA ILE A 111 -7.68 -5.72 -1.87
C ILE A 111 -8.46 -4.42 -2.06
N THR A 112 -8.89 -3.80 -0.96
CA THR A 112 -9.90 -2.73 -0.98
C THR A 112 -9.36 -1.33 -0.76
N TRP A 113 -8.03 -1.18 -0.60
CA TRP A 113 -7.43 0.08 -0.15
C TRP A 113 -6.01 0.28 -0.73
N ALA A 114 -5.12 -0.70 -0.55
CA ALA A 114 -3.81 -0.69 -1.21
C ALA A 114 -3.95 -1.01 -2.71
N THR A 115 -4.04 0.03 -3.56
CA THR A 115 -4.17 -0.09 -5.02
C THR A 115 -2.88 -0.60 -5.67
N PRO A 116 -2.92 -1.15 -6.91
CA PRO A 116 -1.72 -1.62 -7.61
C PRO A 116 -0.64 -0.55 -7.74
N ALA A 117 -1.02 0.69 -8.09
CA ALA A 117 -0.10 1.81 -8.24
C ALA A 117 0.47 2.28 -6.89
N MET A 118 -0.36 2.32 -5.84
CA MET A 118 0.09 2.64 -4.47
C MET A 118 1.12 1.63 -3.97
N VAL A 119 0.88 0.34 -4.22
CA VAL A 119 1.83 -0.73 -3.89
C VAL A 119 3.11 -0.59 -4.71
N ALA A 120 3.02 -0.36 -6.02
CA ALA A 120 4.20 -0.23 -6.88
C ALA A 120 5.13 0.92 -6.43
N THR A 121 4.56 2.09 -6.08
CA THR A 121 5.37 3.21 -5.58
C THR A 121 5.93 2.93 -4.18
N THR A 122 5.14 2.34 -3.29
CA THR A 122 5.57 1.89 -1.95
C THR A 122 6.77 0.95 -2.03
N LEU A 123 6.74 -0.02 -2.96
CA LEU A 123 7.83 -0.99 -3.13
C LEU A 123 9.12 -0.35 -3.66
N SER A 124 9.02 0.70 -4.47
CA SER A 124 10.22 1.48 -4.85
C SER A 124 10.89 2.13 -3.63
N THR A 125 10.10 2.62 -2.67
CA THR A 125 10.60 3.17 -1.40
C THR A 125 11.19 2.08 -0.51
N ALA A 126 10.69 0.85 -0.57
CA ALA A 126 11.34 -0.30 0.09
C ALA A 126 12.67 -0.71 -0.56
N GLY A 127 13.05 -0.13 -1.71
CA GLY A 127 14.28 -0.44 -2.44
C GLY A 127 14.14 -1.53 -3.50
N LEU A 128 12.92 -1.88 -3.91
CA LEU A 128 12.70 -2.70 -5.11
C LEU A 128 12.80 -1.82 -6.36
N THR A 129 13.24 -2.39 -7.49
CA THR A 129 13.28 -1.71 -8.80
C THR A 129 12.58 -2.51 -9.88
N ASP A 130 12.71 -3.83 -9.83
CA ASP A 130 12.31 -4.76 -10.89
C ASP A 130 11.67 -6.01 -10.26
N ALA A 131 10.33 -6.06 -10.23
CA ALA A 131 9.57 -7.21 -9.72
C ALA A 131 8.15 -7.26 -10.28
N ASP A 132 7.68 -8.47 -10.60
CA ASP A 132 6.27 -8.75 -10.77
C ASP A 132 5.68 -9.23 -9.44
N VAL A 133 4.49 -8.73 -9.08
CA VAL A 133 3.85 -8.95 -7.79
C VAL A 133 2.35 -9.22 -7.97
N VAL A 134 1.85 -10.33 -7.42
CA VAL A 134 0.40 -10.56 -7.25
C VAL A 134 0.04 -10.53 -5.77
N ILE A 135 -0.76 -9.57 -5.35
CA ILE A 135 -1.42 -9.57 -4.03
C ILE A 135 -2.80 -10.17 -4.18
N ALA A 136 -3.21 -11.09 -3.29
CA ALA A 136 -4.59 -11.53 -3.25
C ALA A 136 -5.09 -12.02 -1.89
N ALA A 137 -6.42 -12.04 -1.72
CA ALA A 137 -7.10 -12.62 -0.56
C ALA A 137 -8.37 -13.41 -0.96
N ASN A 138 -8.78 -14.37 -0.13
CA ASN A 138 -10.02 -15.14 -0.36
C ASN A 138 -11.32 -14.33 -0.20
N PHE A 139 -11.22 -13.12 0.36
CA PHE A 139 -12.32 -12.19 0.60
C PHE A 139 -11.74 -10.77 0.81
N PRO A 140 -12.53 -9.70 0.65
CA PRO A 140 -12.06 -8.31 0.74
C PRO A 140 -11.30 -7.97 2.04
N VAL A 141 -10.10 -7.38 1.92
CA VAL A 141 -9.24 -6.90 3.01
C VAL A 141 -8.47 -5.61 2.64
N SER A 142 -7.93 -4.90 3.64
CA SER A 142 -7.13 -3.66 3.45
C SER A 142 -5.87 -3.86 2.59
N GLY A 143 -5.16 -4.98 2.81
CA GLY A 143 -3.92 -5.34 2.12
C GLY A 143 -2.63 -5.07 2.90
N THR A 144 -2.68 -4.54 4.12
CA THR A 144 -1.48 -4.22 4.94
C THR A 144 -0.48 -5.36 5.03
N GLY A 145 -0.96 -6.57 5.34
CA GLY A 145 -0.11 -7.75 5.48
C GLY A 145 0.51 -8.25 4.17
N ALA A 146 0.02 -7.77 3.02
CA ALA A 146 0.65 -8.04 1.74
C ALA A 146 1.96 -7.27 1.60
N LEU A 147 2.06 -6.02 2.05
CA LEU A 147 3.32 -5.25 1.98
C LEU A 147 4.43 -5.98 2.77
N THR A 148 4.14 -6.39 4.00
CA THR A 148 5.07 -7.22 4.80
C THR A 148 5.41 -8.54 4.08
N GLY A 149 4.44 -9.15 3.40
CA GLY A 149 4.64 -10.35 2.60
C GLY A 149 5.52 -10.16 1.36
N ILE A 150 5.37 -9.04 0.64
CA ILE A 150 6.17 -8.74 -0.55
C ILE A 150 7.62 -8.48 -0.17
N MET A 151 7.86 -7.64 0.84
CA MET A 151 9.21 -7.37 1.34
C MET A 151 9.90 -8.68 1.76
N LYS A 152 9.23 -9.50 2.56
CA LYS A 152 9.74 -10.81 3.01
C LYS A 152 9.98 -11.80 1.85
N ALA A 153 9.08 -11.84 0.87
CA ALA A 153 9.21 -12.70 -0.30
C ALA A 153 10.36 -12.26 -1.21
N PHE A 154 10.57 -10.95 -1.39
CA PHE A 154 11.68 -10.40 -2.18
C PHE A 154 13.04 -10.58 -1.49
N GLU A 155 13.10 -10.46 -0.16
CA GLU A 155 14.32 -10.76 0.62
C GLU A 155 14.75 -12.23 0.46
N ASP A 156 13.80 -13.17 0.50
CA ASP A 156 14.03 -14.60 0.27
C ASP A 156 14.40 -14.89 -1.19
N ALA A 157 13.63 -14.35 -2.15
CA ALA A 157 13.83 -14.55 -3.59
C ALA A 157 15.19 -14.05 -4.11
N THR A 158 15.66 -12.91 -3.59
CA THR A 158 16.95 -12.33 -4.00
C THR A 158 18.13 -12.80 -3.14
N GLY A 159 17.86 -13.44 -1.99
CA GLY A 159 18.86 -13.80 -0.99
C GLY A 159 19.54 -12.59 -0.34
N LYS A 160 18.91 -11.40 -0.38
CA LYS A 160 19.45 -10.14 0.14
C LYS A 160 18.41 -9.47 1.06
N PRO A 161 18.79 -9.02 2.27
CA PRO A 161 17.89 -8.19 3.07
C PRO A 161 17.69 -6.82 2.40
N LEU A 162 16.48 -6.27 2.51
CA LEU A 162 16.20 -4.87 2.24
C LEU A 162 16.66 -4.03 3.44
N GLU A 163 17.02 -2.77 3.20
CA GLU A 163 17.40 -1.84 4.26
C GLU A 163 16.22 -1.59 5.22
N GLU A 164 16.49 -1.60 6.52
CA GLU A 164 15.43 -1.55 7.53
C GLU A 164 14.66 -0.22 7.49
N ASP A 165 15.40 0.90 7.47
CA ASP A 165 14.86 2.25 7.30
C ASP A 165 13.98 2.37 6.05
N LYS A 166 14.35 1.73 4.93
CA LYS A 166 13.57 1.75 3.68
C LYS A 166 12.26 0.95 3.79
N LYS A 167 12.24 -0.16 4.53
CA LYS A 167 11.02 -0.92 4.85
C LYS A 167 10.08 -0.17 5.81
N GLU A 168 10.64 0.56 6.79
CA GLU A 168 9.87 1.47 7.65
C GLU A 168 9.28 2.62 6.83
N LEU A 169 10.06 3.27 5.96
CA LEU A 169 9.59 4.36 5.11
C LEU A 169 8.55 3.93 4.07
N ALA A 170 8.68 2.74 3.48
CA ALA A 170 7.63 2.16 2.64
C ALA A 170 6.33 1.93 3.43
N SER A 171 6.44 1.50 4.69
CA SER A 171 5.28 1.28 5.55
C SER A 171 4.62 2.61 5.98
N GLU A 172 5.40 3.66 6.20
CA GLU A 172 4.90 5.03 6.42
C GLU A 172 4.30 5.65 5.15
N GLU A 173 4.90 5.39 3.98
CA GLU A 173 4.41 5.86 2.68
C GLU A 173 3.07 5.23 2.31
N LEU A 174 2.91 3.90 2.46
CA LEU A 174 1.64 3.23 2.18
C LEU A 174 0.50 3.86 2.99
N ILE A 175 0.75 4.14 4.27
CA ILE A 175 -0.27 4.76 5.13
C ILE A 175 -0.50 6.23 4.77
N THR A 176 0.56 7.02 4.61
CA THR A 176 0.42 8.45 4.24
C THR A 176 -0.29 8.63 2.89
N THR A 177 -0.04 7.74 1.93
CA THR A 177 -0.69 7.74 0.62
C THR A 177 -2.15 7.33 0.71
N GLY A 178 -2.46 6.26 1.43
CA GLY A 178 -3.83 5.77 1.57
C GLY A 178 -4.72 6.70 2.41
N ASP A 179 -4.21 7.22 3.53
CA ASP A 179 -4.87 8.24 4.37
C ASP A 179 -5.18 9.51 3.55
N LEU A 180 -4.24 9.96 2.71
CA LEU A 180 -4.48 11.07 1.79
C LEU A 180 -5.52 10.71 0.72
N GLY A 181 -5.43 9.50 0.17
CA GLY A 181 -6.33 9.01 -0.88
C GLY A 181 -7.77 8.80 -0.44
N ASP A 182 -8.02 8.64 0.86
CA ASP A 182 -9.38 8.60 1.44
C ASP A 182 -10.05 10.00 1.41
N ASP A 183 -9.27 11.09 1.41
CA ASP A 183 -9.75 12.47 1.27
C ASP A 183 -9.79 12.98 -0.19
N ILE A 184 -8.77 12.67 -1.01
CA ILE A 184 -8.60 13.28 -2.36
C ILE A 184 -8.76 12.29 -3.54
N GLY A 185 -8.97 11.01 -3.27
CA GLY A 185 -8.96 9.93 -4.26
C GLY A 185 -7.59 9.25 -4.40
N GLN A 186 -7.61 7.93 -4.38
CA GLN A 186 -6.41 7.08 -4.26
C GLN A 186 -5.40 7.26 -5.41
N ASP A 187 -5.85 7.49 -6.65
CA ASP A 187 -4.97 7.77 -7.79
C ASP A 187 -4.23 9.11 -7.64
N LYS A 188 -4.92 10.18 -7.20
CA LYS A 188 -4.29 11.49 -6.98
C LYS A 188 -3.26 11.43 -5.86
N ALA A 189 -3.60 10.78 -4.75
CA ALA A 189 -2.67 10.62 -3.64
C ALA A 189 -1.43 9.83 -4.06
N THR A 190 -1.61 8.73 -4.78
CA THR A 190 -0.51 7.93 -5.34
C THR A 190 0.37 8.76 -6.27
N GLY A 191 -0.23 9.51 -7.19
CA GLY A 191 0.49 10.38 -8.13
C GLY A 191 1.28 11.49 -7.44
N ILE A 192 0.65 12.20 -6.50
CA ILE A 192 1.28 13.27 -5.70
C ILE A 192 2.49 12.73 -4.94
N VAL A 193 2.33 11.62 -4.21
CA VAL A 193 3.42 10.99 -3.44
C VAL A 193 4.55 10.54 -4.36
N ASN A 194 4.22 9.87 -5.47
CA ASN A 194 5.20 9.36 -6.43
C ASN A 194 5.97 10.48 -7.15
N ASP A 195 5.30 11.53 -7.62
CA ASP A 195 5.91 12.61 -8.38
C ASP A 195 6.76 13.53 -7.47
N VAL A 196 6.30 13.81 -6.24
CA VAL A 196 7.10 14.53 -5.23
C VAL A 196 8.38 13.74 -4.88
N LYS A 197 8.24 12.44 -4.60
CA LYS A 197 9.37 11.53 -4.34
C LYS A 197 10.34 11.51 -5.54
N THR A 198 9.81 11.44 -6.75
CA THR A 198 10.59 11.44 -7.99
C THR A 198 11.45 12.70 -8.10
N GLU A 199 10.87 13.89 -8.00
CA GLU A 199 11.64 15.13 -8.10
C GLU A 199 12.62 15.34 -6.94
N ILE A 200 12.28 14.90 -5.71
CA ILE A 200 13.18 15.02 -4.55
C ILE A 200 14.41 14.10 -4.70
N ILE A 201 14.23 12.84 -5.09
CA ILE A 201 15.35 11.91 -5.30
C ILE A 201 16.19 12.34 -6.51
N LYS A 202 15.55 12.63 -7.65
CA LYS A 202 16.18 13.04 -8.91
C LYS A 202 17.04 14.31 -8.78
N ASN A 203 16.56 15.31 -8.06
CA ASN A 203 17.29 16.57 -7.83
C ASN A 203 18.18 16.53 -6.58
N ASN A 204 18.16 15.43 -5.82
CA ASN A 204 18.86 15.24 -4.54
C ASN A 204 18.50 16.32 -3.49
N THR A 205 17.23 16.71 -3.44
CA THR A 205 16.71 17.79 -2.58
C THR A 205 16.67 17.35 -1.13
N LYS A 206 17.58 17.87 -0.28
CA LYS A 206 17.63 17.58 1.18
C LYS A 206 17.12 18.72 2.07
N ASP A 207 16.66 19.82 1.47
CA ASP A 207 16.27 21.06 2.16
C ASP A 207 14.75 21.15 2.32
N THR A 208 14.25 21.35 3.54
CA THR A 208 12.81 21.30 3.84
C THR A 208 12.00 22.35 3.09
N VAL A 209 12.54 23.55 2.90
CA VAL A 209 11.85 24.61 2.15
C VAL A 209 11.66 24.20 0.69
N GLN A 210 12.71 23.68 0.03
CA GLN A 210 12.60 23.14 -1.32
C GLN A 210 11.70 21.89 -1.41
N ILE A 211 11.66 21.03 -0.38
CA ILE A 211 10.71 19.90 -0.31
C ILE A 211 9.27 20.41 -0.25
N ALA A 212 8.99 21.40 0.60
CA ALA A 212 7.67 22.02 0.70
C ALA A 212 7.28 22.75 -0.60
N GLU A 213 8.22 23.41 -1.29
CA GLU A 213 8.01 23.99 -2.61
C GLU A 213 7.72 22.90 -3.66
N THR A 214 8.45 21.77 -3.68
CA THR A 214 8.16 20.64 -4.57
C THR A 214 6.75 20.06 -4.32
N ILE A 215 6.36 19.85 -3.06
CA ILE A 215 5.00 19.40 -2.71
C ILE A 215 3.95 20.37 -3.25
N ASN A 216 4.08 21.66 -2.95
CA ASN A 216 3.16 22.69 -3.42
C ASN A 216 3.07 22.72 -4.96
N ASN A 217 4.20 22.59 -5.67
CA ASN A 217 4.21 22.56 -7.12
C ASN A 217 3.50 21.31 -7.69
N VAL A 218 3.67 20.14 -7.07
CA VAL A 218 3.03 18.89 -7.53
C VAL A 218 1.52 18.90 -7.26
N VAL A 219 1.05 19.20 -6.04
CA VAL A 219 -0.39 19.14 -5.70
C VAL A 219 -1.25 20.07 -6.55
N ASN A 220 -0.71 21.24 -6.92
CA ASN A 220 -1.36 22.17 -7.85
C ASN A 220 -1.59 21.57 -9.26
N ASN A 221 -0.74 20.65 -9.72
CA ASN A 221 -0.94 19.99 -11.03
C ASN A 221 -2.03 18.92 -10.99
N TYR A 222 -2.23 18.27 -9.85
CA TYR A 222 -3.35 17.36 -9.59
C TYR A 222 -4.66 18.11 -9.23
N ASN A 223 -4.64 19.45 -9.24
CA ASN A 223 -5.71 20.34 -8.80
C ASN A 223 -6.20 20.06 -7.38
N VAL A 224 -5.27 19.71 -6.49
CA VAL A 224 -5.51 19.37 -5.09
C VAL A 224 -5.00 20.49 -4.17
N THR A 225 -5.77 20.77 -3.12
CA THR A 225 -5.35 21.58 -1.97
C THR A 225 -5.23 20.65 -0.76
N LEU A 226 -4.04 20.53 -0.18
CA LEU A 226 -3.84 19.80 1.07
C LEU A 226 -4.28 20.64 2.27
N THR A 227 -4.72 19.97 3.33
CA THR A 227 -4.80 20.55 4.68
C THR A 227 -3.41 20.70 5.29
N ASP A 228 -3.28 21.59 6.29
CA ASP A 228 -2.02 21.78 7.02
C ASP A 228 -1.47 20.45 7.61
N GLU A 229 -2.34 19.54 8.06
CA GLU A 229 -1.93 18.25 8.62
C GLU A 229 -1.43 17.28 7.52
N GLN A 230 -2.13 17.17 6.39
CA GLN A 230 -1.68 16.38 5.24
C GLN A 230 -0.35 16.92 4.68
N MET A 231 -0.20 18.24 4.60
CA MET A 231 1.03 18.91 4.17
C MET A 231 2.21 18.54 5.09
N VAL A 232 2.03 18.66 6.41
CA VAL A 232 3.08 18.33 7.40
C VAL A 232 3.42 16.84 7.41
N LYS A 233 2.45 15.95 7.24
CA LYS A 233 2.68 14.49 7.09
C LYS A 233 3.52 14.20 5.83
N LEU A 234 3.14 14.77 4.69
CA LEU A 234 3.83 14.56 3.42
C LEU A 234 5.23 15.18 3.42
N GLU A 235 5.41 16.38 3.98
CA GLU A 235 6.73 17.00 4.16
C GLU A 235 7.63 16.14 5.07
N GLY A 236 7.11 15.64 6.20
CA GLY A 236 7.86 14.79 7.12
C GLY A 236 8.28 13.45 6.51
N LEU A 237 7.39 12.79 5.77
CA LEU A 237 7.70 11.58 5.00
C LEU A 237 8.78 11.85 3.95
N MET A 238 8.62 12.92 3.16
CA MET A 238 9.53 13.25 2.07
C MET A 238 10.89 13.75 2.56
N GLU A 239 10.95 14.42 3.71
CA GLU A 239 12.21 14.75 4.37
C GLU A 239 12.96 13.49 4.81
N LYS A 240 12.27 12.47 5.35
CA LYS A 240 12.89 11.17 5.69
C LYS A 240 13.34 10.40 4.44
N ILE A 241 12.50 10.30 3.41
CA ILE A 241 12.84 9.69 2.11
C ILE A 241 14.07 10.39 1.52
N SER A 242 14.12 11.72 1.55
CA SER A 242 15.26 12.48 1.04
C SER A 242 16.57 12.14 1.74
N LYS A 243 16.57 11.74 3.01
CA LYS A 243 17.80 11.44 3.78
C LYS A 243 18.44 10.10 3.41
N GLN A 244 17.72 9.23 2.72
CA GLN A 244 18.20 7.93 2.28
C GLN A 244 19.07 8.02 1.02
N ASP A 245 19.85 6.96 0.77
CA ASP A 245 20.65 6.79 -0.45
C ASP A 245 19.84 6.00 -1.48
N TYR A 246 19.19 6.73 -2.40
CA TYR A 246 18.35 6.19 -3.48
C TYR A 246 18.95 6.57 -4.84
N ASP A 247 19.22 5.59 -5.71
CA ASP A 247 19.67 5.85 -7.07
C ASP A 247 18.46 6.05 -8.00
N TYR A 248 18.19 7.30 -8.39
CA TYR A 248 17.15 7.63 -9.36
C TYR A 248 17.31 6.86 -10.68
N SER A 249 18.54 6.57 -11.12
CA SER A 249 18.78 5.90 -12.40
C SER A 249 18.38 4.42 -12.41
N GLU A 250 18.34 3.78 -11.23
CA GLU A 250 17.79 2.44 -11.02
C GLU A 250 16.27 2.49 -10.78
N MET A 251 15.79 3.43 -9.94
CA MET A 251 14.38 3.52 -9.55
C MET A 251 13.43 4.08 -10.63
N LYS A 252 13.92 4.88 -11.57
CA LYS A 252 13.08 5.65 -12.53
C LYS A 252 11.97 4.84 -13.19
N ASN A 253 12.25 3.60 -13.63
CA ASN A 253 11.28 2.82 -14.41
C ASN A 253 10.08 2.41 -13.53
N ALA A 254 10.31 2.14 -12.24
CA ALA A 254 9.25 1.85 -11.27
C ALA A 254 8.41 3.11 -10.96
N LEU A 255 9.09 4.24 -10.71
CA LEU A 255 8.43 5.54 -10.48
C LEU A 255 7.59 5.98 -11.70
N GLU A 256 8.10 5.78 -12.91
CA GLU A 256 7.45 6.17 -14.16
C GLU A 256 6.29 5.22 -14.53
N SER A 257 6.41 3.92 -14.25
CA SER A 257 5.27 2.99 -14.33
C SER A 257 4.11 3.44 -13.45
N VAL A 258 4.38 3.92 -12.24
CA VAL A 258 3.34 4.48 -11.35
C VAL A 258 2.71 5.73 -11.97
N SER A 259 3.51 6.74 -12.36
CA SER A 259 2.96 7.99 -12.94
C SER A 259 2.17 7.72 -14.23
N ASN A 260 2.56 6.73 -15.04
CA ASN A 260 1.80 6.30 -16.22
C ASN A 260 0.43 5.72 -15.83
N VAL A 261 0.38 4.74 -14.92
CA VAL A 261 -0.87 4.09 -14.48
C VAL A 261 -1.82 5.10 -13.83
N VAL A 262 -1.30 5.98 -12.97
CA VAL A 262 -2.07 7.07 -12.36
C VAL A 262 -2.61 8.02 -13.43
N ASN A 263 -1.79 8.45 -14.38
CA ASN A 263 -2.23 9.33 -15.45
C ASN A 263 -3.28 8.67 -16.35
N GLU A 264 -3.19 7.37 -16.63
CA GLU A 264 -4.22 6.61 -17.36
C GLU A 264 -5.53 6.50 -16.57
N ASN A 265 -5.47 6.24 -15.26
CA ASN A 265 -6.64 6.21 -14.38
C ASN A 265 -7.34 7.56 -14.34
N LEU A 266 -6.59 8.65 -14.08
CA LEU A 266 -7.13 10.01 -14.04
C LEU A 266 -7.70 10.45 -15.40
N SER A 267 -7.01 10.13 -16.51
CA SER A 267 -7.49 10.40 -17.87
C SER A 267 -8.80 9.66 -18.18
N ALA A 268 -8.95 8.41 -17.73
CA ALA A 268 -10.15 7.61 -17.96
C ALA A 268 -11.39 8.17 -17.24
N ILE A 269 -11.20 8.91 -16.14
CA ILE A 269 -12.28 9.57 -15.39
C ILE A 269 -12.51 11.04 -15.81
N GLY A 270 -11.79 11.50 -16.85
CA GLY A 270 -11.90 12.84 -17.43
C GLY A 270 -11.04 13.91 -16.74
N GLU A 271 -10.26 13.54 -15.73
CA GLU A 271 -9.34 14.46 -15.06
C GLU A 271 -8.02 14.58 -15.83
N ASN A 272 -7.47 15.79 -15.89
CA ASN A 272 -6.31 16.13 -16.69
C ASN A 272 -5.24 16.75 -15.80
N VAL A 273 -4.30 15.94 -15.31
CA VAL A 273 -3.15 16.42 -14.52
C VAL A 273 -2.35 17.40 -15.38
N ASN A 274 -1.99 18.56 -14.82
CA ASN A 274 -1.30 19.60 -15.57
C ASN A 274 0.12 19.16 -15.96
N THR A 275 0.29 18.76 -17.23
CA THR A 275 1.57 18.20 -17.74
C THR A 275 2.75 19.19 -17.81
N GLY A 276 2.61 20.41 -17.28
CA GLY A 276 3.68 21.41 -17.26
C GLY A 276 4.90 21.03 -16.40
N LEU A 277 4.73 20.26 -15.32
CA LEU A 277 5.86 19.69 -14.57
C LEU A 277 6.47 18.51 -15.35
N PHE A 278 5.61 17.69 -15.98
CA PHE A 278 6.01 16.63 -16.90
C PHE A 278 6.76 17.15 -18.15
N ASP A 279 6.64 18.41 -18.56
CA ASP A 279 7.46 18.99 -19.65
C ASP A 279 8.97 18.93 -19.34
N GLY A 280 9.36 19.04 -18.07
CA GLY A 280 10.74 18.83 -17.61
C GLY A 280 11.22 17.37 -17.71
N ILE A 281 10.28 16.43 -17.89
CA ILE A 281 10.50 14.98 -17.96
C ILE A 281 10.17 14.43 -19.36
N LYS A 282 9.45 15.17 -20.23
CA LYS A 282 9.02 14.70 -21.57
C LYS A 282 10.17 14.29 -22.48
N ASN A 283 11.32 14.96 -22.37
CA ASN A 283 12.53 14.59 -23.11
C ASN A 283 13.08 13.19 -22.72
N PHE A 284 12.63 12.64 -21.59
CA PHE A 284 12.87 11.27 -21.15
C PHE A 284 11.74 10.33 -21.58
N PHE A 285 10.48 10.67 -21.25
CA PHE A 285 9.29 9.86 -21.56
C PHE A 285 9.14 9.49 -23.05
N THR A 286 9.59 10.33 -23.99
CA THR A 286 9.51 10.01 -25.44
C THR A 286 10.27 8.75 -25.86
N GLY A 287 11.19 8.21 -25.04
CA GLY A 287 11.90 6.96 -25.33
C GLY A 287 11.18 5.68 -24.84
N ILE A 288 10.17 5.80 -23.97
CA ILE A 288 9.59 4.66 -23.22
C ILE A 288 8.47 3.95 -24.02
N GLY A 289 7.86 4.64 -24.98
CA GLY A 289 6.79 4.09 -25.81
C GLY A 289 7.18 2.89 -26.70
N ASP A 290 8.47 2.54 -26.79
CA ASP A 290 8.93 1.30 -27.45
C ASP A 290 9.26 0.18 -26.46
N TRP A 291 9.56 0.49 -25.18
CA TRP A 291 9.62 -0.49 -24.09
C TRP A 291 8.22 -1.00 -23.74
N PHE A 292 7.25 -0.10 -23.61
CA PHE A 292 5.86 -0.46 -23.31
C PHE A 292 5.23 -1.33 -24.42
N LYS A 293 5.56 -1.04 -25.69
CA LYS A 293 5.23 -1.95 -26.82
C LYS A 293 5.95 -3.29 -26.70
N GLY A 294 7.20 -3.33 -26.25
CA GLY A 294 7.92 -4.58 -26.02
C GLY A 294 7.24 -5.52 -25.01
N LEU A 295 6.48 -4.96 -24.05
CA LEU A 295 5.62 -5.72 -23.14
C LEU A 295 4.26 -6.06 -23.78
N PHE A 296 3.62 -5.07 -24.43
CA PHE A 296 2.21 -5.13 -24.86
C PHE A 296 1.99 -5.75 -26.26
N SER A 297 2.99 -5.74 -27.14
CA SER A 297 2.97 -6.45 -28.44
C SER A 297 3.73 -7.77 -28.30
N GLY A 298 3.05 -8.76 -27.73
CA GLY A 298 3.69 -10.00 -27.29
C GLY A 298 4.35 -10.82 -28.39
N GLU A 299 5.64 -11.13 -28.18
CA GLU A 299 6.23 -12.39 -28.62
C GLU A 299 6.84 -13.07 -27.38
N SER A 300 6.37 -14.28 -27.08
CA SER A 300 6.50 -14.91 -25.76
C SER A 300 7.81 -15.67 -25.57
N ASP A 301 8.53 -15.40 -24.47
CA ASP A 301 9.51 -16.33 -23.90
C ASP A 301 9.60 -16.14 -22.36
N GLY A 302 8.64 -16.77 -21.66
CA GLY A 302 8.45 -16.68 -20.21
C GLY A 302 7.21 -15.86 -19.83
N SER A 303 6.12 -16.54 -19.45
CA SER A 303 4.88 -15.89 -18.97
C SER A 303 5.08 -15.31 -17.56
N SER A 304 4.62 -14.08 -17.34
CA SER A 304 4.66 -13.43 -16.03
C SER A 304 3.80 -14.17 -15.01
N ILE A 305 4.10 -14.02 -13.71
CA ILE A 305 3.19 -14.47 -12.64
C ILE A 305 1.84 -13.75 -12.67
N LEU A 306 1.75 -12.57 -13.27
CA LEU A 306 0.51 -11.80 -13.41
C LEU A 306 -0.49 -12.57 -14.31
N ASP A 307 -0.03 -13.02 -15.48
CA ASP A 307 -0.81 -13.73 -16.51
C ASP A 307 -1.32 -15.10 -16.06
N ASN A 308 -0.66 -15.73 -15.08
CA ASN A 308 -0.95 -17.09 -14.62
C ASN A 308 -2.02 -17.15 -13.50
N THR A 309 -2.64 -16.01 -13.17
CA THR A 309 -3.64 -15.91 -12.09
C THR A 309 -5.03 -16.39 -12.50
N ASN A 310 -5.70 -17.15 -11.63
CA ASN A 310 -7.03 -17.70 -11.89
C ASN A 310 -8.13 -16.95 -11.13
N ASP A 311 -8.46 -15.77 -11.63
CA ASP A 311 -9.45 -14.82 -11.12
C ASP A 311 -10.82 -15.47 -10.82
N SER A 312 -11.25 -16.46 -11.62
CA SER A 312 -12.52 -17.15 -11.44
C SER A 312 -12.67 -17.88 -10.09
N LEU A 313 -11.56 -18.24 -9.44
CA LEU A 313 -11.57 -18.94 -8.14
C LEU A 313 -11.98 -18.05 -6.96
N LEU A 314 -12.00 -16.72 -7.13
CA LEU A 314 -12.40 -15.76 -6.11
C LEU A 314 -13.89 -15.39 -6.18
N GLY A 315 -14.61 -15.85 -7.22
CA GLY A 315 -16.05 -15.65 -7.42
C GLY A 315 -16.42 -14.38 -8.19
N GLU A 316 -17.67 -14.30 -8.67
CA GLU A 316 -18.16 -13.25 -9.58
C GLU A 316 -18.05 -11.80 -9.06
N ASN A 317 -17.88 -11.62 -7.74
CA ASN A 317 -17.78 -10.32 -7.07
C ASN A 317 -16.35 -10.01 -6.59
N ALA A 318 -15.34 -10.71 -7.09
CA ALA A 318 -13.94 -10.45 -6.75
C ALA A 318 -13.50 -9.08 -7.30
N GLN A 319 -12.93 -8.24 -6.43
CA GLN A 319 -12.40 -6.93 -6.81
C GLN A 319 -10.97 -7.13 -7.34
N ILE A 320 -10.74 -6.97 -8.64
CA ILE A 320 -9.45 -7.22 -9.29
C ILE A 320 -9.02 -5.96 -10.03
N ASP A 321 -7.77 -5.55 -9.82
CA ASP A 321 -7.14 -4.38 -10.45
C ASP A 321 -5.65 -4.65 -10.68
N ALA A 322 -5.02 -3.95 -11.63
CA ALA A 322 -3.62 -4.17 -11.98
C ALA A 322 -2.95 -2.93 -12.60
N THR A 323 -1.63 -2.82 -12.44
CA THR A 323 -0.81 -1.81 -13.14
C THR A 323 -0.86 -2.01 -14.66
N ASP A 324 -0.91 -3.26 -15.13
CA ASP A 324 -1.29 -3.58 -16.52
C ASP A 324 -2.66 -4.27 -16.53
N LYS A 325 -3.66 -3.55 -17.01
CA LYS A 325 -5.07 -3.99 -17.07
C LYS A 325 -5.30 -5.13 -18.08
N SER A 326 -4.33 -5.45 -18.94
CA SER A 326 -4.39 -6.63 -19.82
C SER A 326 -4.16 -7.95 -19.07
N THR A 327 -3.53 -7.90 -17.88
CA THR A 327 -3.27 -9.08 -17.01
C THR A 327 -4.50 -9.57 -16.23
N ILE A 328 -5.67 -8.95 -16.44
CA ILE A 328 -6.93 -9.35 -15.79
C ILE A 328 -7.55 -10.51 -16.58
N ASN A 329 -7.65 -11.69 -15.96
CA ASN A 329 -8.04 -12.94 -16.61
C ASN A 329 -9.56 -13.14 -16.51
N LEU A 330 -10.31 -12.35 -17.29
CA LEU A 330 -11.76 -12.49 -17.39
C LEU A 330 -12.17 -13.89 -17.91
N PRO A 331 -13.30 -14.44 -17.45
CA PRO A 331 -13.86 -15.68 -18.01
C PRO A 331 -14.22 -15.52 -19.50
N SER A 332 -14.21 -16.64 -20.22
CA SER A 332 -14.33 -16.69 -21.69
C SER A 332 -15.56 -15.96 -22.26
N SER A 333 -15.40 -15.46 -23.49
CA SER A 333 -16.12 -14.32 -24.10
C SER A 333 -17.62 -14.47 -24.43
N GLU A 334 -18.40 -15.24 -23.68
CA GLU A 334 -19.85 -15.42 -23.88
C GLU A 334 -20.73 -14.79 -22.78
N GLN A 335 -20.16 -14.09 -21.79
CA GLN A 335 -20.90 -13.35 -20.74
C GLN A 335 -20.54 -11.85 -20.65
N VAL A 336 -19.80 -11.32 -21.63
CA VAL A 336 -19.06 -10.05 -21.55
C VAL A 336 -19.94 -8.83 -21.27
N GLU A 337 -21.12 -8.74 -21.90
CA GLU A 337 -21.99 -7.55 -21.82
C GLU A 337 -22.47 -7.24 -20.40
N GLY A 338 -22.70 -8.27 -19.57
CA GLY A 338 -23.22 -8.10 -18.21
C GLY A 338 -22.16 -7.70 -17.18
N PHE A 339 -20.87 -7.96 -17.42
CA PHE A 339 -19.80 -7.71 -16.46
C PHE A 339 -19.30 -6.26 -16.54
N PHE A 340 -18.98 -5.77 -17.73
CA PHE A 340 -18.59 -4.38 -17.94
C PHE A 340 -19.71 -3.40 -17.55
N ALA A 341 -20.98 -3.74 -17.80
CA ALA A 341 -22.12 -2.93 -17.37
C ALA A 341 -22.27 -2.84 -15.83
N LYS A 342 -21.85 -3.87 -15.08
CA LYS A 342 -21.81 -3.86 -13.60
C LYS A 342 -20.65 -3.03 -13.07
N ILE A 343 -19.44 -3.19 -13.63
CA ILE A 343 -18.27 -2.38 -13.26
C ILE A 343 -18.56 -0.89 -13.52
N TRP A 344 -19.14 -0.56 -14.68
CA TRP A 344 -19.53 0.81 -15.00
C TRP A 344 -20.61 1.36 -14.05
N HIS A 345 -21.63 0.57 -13.68
CA HIS A 345 -22.63 0.99 -12.69
C HIS A 345 -22.08 1.16 -11.28
N TRP A 346 -21.12 0.33 -10.86
CA TRP A 346 -20.45 0.50 -9.57
C TRP A 346 -19.57 1.75 -9.58
N PHE A 347 -18.80 1.96 -10.65
CA PHE A 347 -17.95 3.13 -10.81
C PHE A 347 -18.78 4.43 -10.79
N THR A 348 -19.85 4.52 -11.60
CA THR A 348 -20.74 5.70 -11.55
C THR A 348 -21.46 5.81 -10.21
N GLY A 349 -21.86 4.69 -9.59
CA GLY A 349 -22.43 4.67 -8.23
C GLY A 349 -21.49 5.18 -7.13
N LEU A 350 -20.16 5.13 -7.35
CA LEU A 350 -19.16 5.66 -6.42
C LEU A 350 -19.06 7.20 -6.49
N PHE A 351 -19.16 7.77 -7.70
CA PHE A 351 -18.97 9.21 -7.94
C PHE A 351 -20.28 10.01 -7.98
N ASN A 352 -21.44 9.38 -8.15
CA ASN A 352 -22.73 10.07 -8.31
C ASN A 352 -23.48 10.30 -6.97
N ASN A 353 -22.75 10.53 -5.88
CA ASN A 353 -23.31 10.96 -4.58
C ASN A 353 -23.30 12.50 -4.45
N ASP A 354 -23.96 13.19 -5.38
CA ASP A 354 -24.19 14.64 -5.27
C ASP A 354 -25.58 14.90 -4.65
N SER A 355 -25.61 15.65 -3.55
CA SER A 355 -26.77 15.73 -2.66
C SER A 355 -27.79 16.76 -3.14
N ASN A 356 -28.76 16.33 -3.97
CA ASN A 356 -29.94 17.14 -4.27
C ASN A 356 -31.25 16.34 -4.09
N ASN A 357 -32.11 16.87 -3.21
CA ASN A 357 -33.43 16.31 -2.92
C ASN A 357 -34.41 16.58 -4.08
N THR A 358 -35.01 15.53 -4.63
CA THR A 358 -36.23 15.63 -5.46
C THR A 358 -37.03 14.35 -5.31
N GLU A 359 -38.30 14.48 -4.90
CA GLU A 359 -39.24 13.36 -4.85
C GLU A 359 -39.53 12.87 -6.27
N GLN A 360 -39.43 11.56 -6.51
CA GLN A 360 -40.16 10.94 -7.63
C GLN A 360 -40.69 9.57 -7.24
N THR A 361 -42.02 9.45 -7.30
CA THR A 361 -42.79 8.26 -6.96
C THR A 361 -42.45 7.08 -7.87
N GLU A 362 -42.03 5.95 -7.31
CA GLU A 362 -42.19 4.67 -8.00
C GLU A 362 -43.67 4.31 -8.12
N ILE A 363 -44.07 3.81 -9.29
CA ILE A 363 -45.44 3.36 -9.57
C ILE A 363 -45.40 1.84 -9.72
N THR A 364 -45.61 1.13 -8.61
CA THR A 364 -45.65 -0.34 -8.62
C THR A 364 -46.83 -0.86 -9.46
N PRO A 365 -46.66 -1.90 -10.30
CA PRO A 365 -47.75 -2.45 -11.10
C PRO A 365 -48.92 -2.99 -10.26
N ASN A 366 -50.14 -2.84 -10.78
CA ASN A 366 -51.38 -3.22 -10.12
C ASN A 366 -51.69 -4.72 -10.29
N GLU A 367 -51.81 -5.46 -9.19
CA GLU A 367 -52.55 -6.74 -9.13
C GLU A 367 -53.82 -6.54 -8.29
N GLU A 368 -54.98 -6.85 -8.89
CA GLU A 368 -56.27 -6.77 -8.20
C GLU A 368 -56.48 -7.99 -7.29
N ASN A 369 -57.04 -7.79 -6.09
CA ASN A 369 -58.38 -8.32 -5.74
C ASN A 369 -58.86 -7.90 -4.33
N ASN A 370 -60.00 -7.21 -4.31
CA ASN A 370 -61.07 -7.23 -3.30
C ASN A 370 -60.84 -6.86 -1.81
N THR A 371 -61.42 -5.71 -1.44
CA THR A 371 -62.42 -5.54 -0.35
C THR A 371 -61.95 -5.80 1.10
N THR A 372 -62.07 -4.85 2.04
CA THR A 372 -63.32 -4.15 2.42
C THR A 372 -63.03 -2.79 3.07
N GLU A 373 -63.96 -1.84 2.96
CA GLU A 373 -63.95 -0.56 3.68
C GLU A 373 -64.34 -0.72 5.16
N GLU A 374 -63.81 0.13 6.04
CA GLU A 374 -64.67 0.91 6.95
C GLU A 374 -63.95 2.21 7.37
N THR A 375 -64.69 3.22 7.85
CA THR A 375 -64.22 4.61 7.89
C THR A 375 -64.46 5.34 9.22
N ILE A 376 -63.52 6.24 9.54
CA ILE A 376 -63.70 7.55 10.19
C ILE A 376 -64.54 7.60 11.48
N ASN A 377 -63.90 7.94 12.61
CA ASN A 377 -64.21 9.22 13.26
C ASN A 377 -63.17 9.70 14.29
N SER A 378 -63.23 11.00 14.57
CA SER A 378 -62.47 11.74 15.59
C SER A 378 -63.41 12.67 16.37
N ILE A 379 -62.89 13.30 17.43
CA ILE A 379 -63.51 14.39 18.22
C ILE A 379 -64.53 13.92 19.28
N ASP A 380 -64.24 14.20 20.55
CA ASP A 380 -65.12 15.03 21.39
C ASP A 380 -64.33 15.70 22.53
N GLU A 381 -64.78 16.88 22.99
CA GLU A 381 -64.09 17.72 23.99
C GLU A 381 -64.87 17.83 25.32
N ASN A 382 -64.15 17.90 26.45
CA ASN A 382 -64.48 18.67 27.66
C ASN A 382 -63.39 18.44 28.72
N SER A 383 -63.05 19.30 29.68
CA SER A 383 -63.10 20.75 29.99
C SER A 383 -62.96 20.86 31.53
N SER A 384 -62.80 22.07 32.07
CA SER A 384 -62.80 22.39 33.53
C SER A 384 -61.49 21.99 34.27
N THR A 385 -60.64 22.89 34.78
CA THR A 385 -60.77 23.79 35.97
C THR A 385 -60.88 23.04 37.31
N GLU A 386 -60.31 23.42 38.47
CA GLU A 386 -59.45 24.52 39.02
C GLU A 386 -58.71 23.91 40.26
N GLU A 387 -57.73 24.47 41.00
CA GLU A 387 -57.06 25.78 41.20
C GLU A 387 -55.66 25.52 41.86
N THR A 388 -54.88 26.57 42.20
CA THR A 388 -53.65 26.54 43.06
C THR A 388 -54.02 26.95 44.52
N PRO A 389 -53.20 27.54 45.45
CA PRO A 389 -51.76 27.92 45.54
C PRO A 389 -50.99 27.09 46.63
N GLN A 390 -49.79 27.37 47.19
CA GLN A 390 -49.05 28.63 47.44
C GLN A 390 -47.54 28.39 47.75
N ASP A 391 -46.76 29.46 47.91
CA ASP A 391 -45.30 29.54 48.09
C ASP A 391 -44.86 29.98 49.52
N SER A 392 -43.55 29.83 49.84
CA SER A 392 -42.66 30.78 50.58
C SER A 392 -41.73 30.22 51.70
N ALA A 393 -40.43 30.60 51.63
CA ALA A 393 -39.40 30.73 52.71
C ALA A 393 -38.94 29.44 53.49
N ASP A 394 -37.76 29.37 54.15
CA ASP A 394 -36.82 30.40 54.66
C ASP A 394 -35.36 29.86 54.88
N THR A 395 -34.43 30.69 55.40
CA THR A 395 -32.98 30.38 55.66
C THR A 395 -32.41 31.17 56.89
N PRO A 396 -31.09 31.24 57.27
CA PRO A 396 -29.84 30.58 56.80
C PRO A 396 -28.89 30.07 57.94
N ALA A 397 -27.61 29.77 57.58
CA ALA A 397 -26.40 29.59 58.43
C ALA A 397 -26.29 28.30 59.29
N SER A 398 -25.11 27.80 59.71
CA SER A 398 -23.68 28.20 59.51
C SER A 398 -22.84 26.96 59.05
N ASN A 399 -21.49 26.83 59.03
CA ASN A 399 -20.36 27.55 59.65
C ASN A 399 -19.04 27.37 58.84
N GLU A 400 -17.96 28.06 59.24
CA GLU A 400 -16.60 28.00 58.67
C GLU A 400 -15.68 26.96 59.36
N GLY A 401 -14.53 26.66 58.72
CA GLY A 401 -13.45 25.82 59.23
C GLY A 401 -12.21 25.77 58.31
N ASP A 402 -11.41 26.84 58.29
CA ASP A 402 -10.25 27.05 57.40
C ASP A 402 -8.89 26.77 58.07
N SER A 403 -7.87 26.38 57.28
CA SER A 403 -6.44 26.65 57.56
C SER A 403 -5.52 26.27 56.38
N LEU A 404 -4.70 27.22 55.93
CA LEU A 404 -3.62 27.07 54.93
C LEU A 404 -2.23 27.25 55.62
N LEU A 405 -1.16 27.48 54.82
CA LEU A 405 0.21 27.92 55.22
C LEU A 405 1.14 26.83 55.81
N ASP A 406 2.48 26.84 55.70
CA ASP A 406 3.45 27.54 54.81
C ASP A 406 4.80 26.74 54.86
N VAL A 407 5.61 26.53 53.80
CA VAL A 407 6.59 27.42 53.10
C VAL A 407 7.94 27.62 53.86
N GLN A 408 9.04 27.75 53.09
CA GLN A 408 10.46 28.09 53.44
C GLN A 408 11.46 26.93 53.68
N THR A 409 12.76 26.97 53.28
CA THR A 409 13.50 27.73 52.21
C THR A 409 14.88 27.09 51.92
N GLN A 410 15.43 27.33 50.71
CA GLN A 410 16.85 27.53 50.33
C GLN A 410 18.03 26.77 50.99
N ASP A 411 18.96 26.30 50.15
CA ASP A 411 20.37 26.75 50.21
C ASP A 411 21.01 26.76 48.79
N GLN A 412 22.20 27.36 48.63
CA GLN A 412 23.00 27.37 47.40
C GLN A 412 24.36 26.67 47.58
N GLY A 413 24.90 26.10 46.51
CA GLY A 413 26.28 25.60 46.44
C GLY A 413 26.80 25.60 45.01
N SER A 414 28.05 26.04 44.81
CA SER A 414 28.65 26.27 43.49
C SER A 414 30.09 25.74 43.40
N PHE A 415 30.66 25.72 42.19
CA PHE A 415 31.95 25.10 41.81
C PHE A 415 31.92 23.54 41.83
N GLU A 416 32.76 22.83 41.08
CA GLU A 416 33.98 23.22 40.38
C GLU A 416 34.18 22.47 39.03
N THR A 417 35.04 22.99 38.15
CA THR A 417 35.41 22.37 36.85
C THR A 417 36.60 21.44 36.96
N GLN A 418 36.62 20.31 36.22
CA GLN A 418 37.87 19.68 35.78
C GLN A 418 37.81 19.23 34.32
N GLU A 419 38.85 19.60 33.58
CA GLU A 419 39.22 18.99 32.30
C GLU A 419 39.94 17.66 32.55
N GLN A 420 39.92 16.75 31.57
CA GLN A 420 40.99 15.77 31.44
C GLN A 420 41.20 15.33 29.99
N GLN A 421 42.19 15.94 29.33
CA GLN A 421 42.89 15.33 28.20
C GLN A 421 44.03 14.45 28.74
N SER A 422 44.23 13.26 28.15
CA SER A 422 45.54 12.76 27.67
C SER A 422 45.51 11.24 27.47
N ASN A 423 45.39 10.79 26.22
CA ASN A 423 46.44 10.07 25.50
C ASN A 423 46.01 9.75 24.05
#